data_AF-A0A7J8S2G3-F1
#
_entry.id   AF-A0A7J8S2G3-F1
#
_cell.length_a   1.000
_cell.length_b   1.000
_cell.length_c   1.000
_cell.angle_alpha   90.00
_cell.angle_beta   90.00
_cell.angle_gamma   90.00
#
_symmetry.space_group_name_H-M   'P 1'
#
loop_
_entity.id
_entity.type
_entity.pdbx_description
1 polymer ?
#
loop_
_entity_poly.entity_id
_entity_poly.type
_entity_poly.pdbx_seq_one_letter_code
_entity_poly.pdbx_strand_id
1 'polypeptide(L)' 'MKNQVQGRKLFSRRLIQSEVEGCILFFPFMSVDAFFECQEGHLFFIDVIDGLGKV' A
#
# COMPACT_ATOMS: atom_id res chain seq x y z
N MET A 1 26.94 -9.79 5.21
CA MET A 1 25.67 -9.30 5.79
C MET A 1 24.54 -10.13 5.19
N LYS A 2 23.92 -11.01 5.99
CA LYS A 2 22.76 -11.79 5.54
C LYS A 2 21.57 -10.83 5.56
N ASN A 3 21.20 -10.28 4.41
CA ASN A 3 20.02 -9.45 4.27
C ASN A 3 18.80 -10.30 4.64
N GLN A 4 18.24 -10.05 5.83
CA GLN A 4 16.91 -10.51 6.23
C GLN A 4 15.87 -9.81 5.34
N VAL A 5 15.80 -10.18 4.06
CA VAL A 5 14.60 -9.97 3.24
C VAL A 5 13.61 -11.06 3.66
N GLN A 6 13.19 -11.00 4.91
CA GLN A 6 12.20 -11.89 5.47
C GLN A 6 10.84 -11.45 4.91
N GLY A 7 10.49 -12.00 3.74
CA GLY A 7 9.11 -12.22 3.30
C GLY A 7 8.14 -11.04 3.33
N ARG A 8 8.56 -9.80 3.05
CA ARG A 8 7.59 -8.73 2.78
C ARG A 8 6.91 -9.07 1.46
N LYS A 9 5.64 -9.47 1.49
CA LYS A 9 4.83 -9.53 0.27
C LYS A 9 4.92 -8.14 -0.37
N LEU A 10 5.16 -8.08 -1.67
CA LEU A 10 5.22 -6.82 -2.42
C LEU A 10 4.11 -6.87 -3.45
N PHE A 11 3.44 -5.74 -3.66
CA PHE A 11 2.50 -5.58 -4.74
C PHE A 11 2.94 -4.39 -5.60
N SER A 12 2.63 -4.47 -6.90
CA SER A 12 2.85 -3.37 -7.83
C SER A 12 1.70 -3.31 -8.83
N ARG A 13 1.27 -2.09 -9.17
CA ARG A 13 0.22 -1.83 -10.16
C ARG A 13 0.54 -0.53 -10.87
N ARG A 14 0.08 -0.42 -12.12
CA ARG A 14 0.07 0.85 -12.84
C ARG A 14 -1.06 1.74 -12.32
N LEU A 15 -0.74 2.98 -12.02
CA LEU A 15 -1.73 4.01 -11.69
C LEU A 15 -2.57 4.34 -12.92
N ILE A 16 -3.86 4.56 -12.72
CA ILE A 16 -4.73 5.12 -13.76
C ILE A 16 -4.87 6.62 -13.59
N GLN A 17 -5.24 7.32 -14.66
CA GLN A 17 -5.29 8.79 -14.68
C GLN A 17 -6.16 9.39 -13.57
N SER A 18 -7.33 8.80 -13.30
CA SER A 18 -8.24 9.27 -12.25
C SER A 18 -7.65 9.18 -10.84
N GLU A 19 -6.73 8.24 -10.60
CA GLU A 19 -6.05 8.10 -9.30
C GLU A 19 -5.02 9.20 -9.08
N VAL A 20 -4.32 9.56 -10.15
CA VAL A 20 -3.33 10.65 -10.15
C VAL A 20 -4.03 11.99 -9.99
N GLU A 21 -5.09 12.23 -10.76
CA GLU A 21 -5.85 13.49 -10.72
C GLU A 21 -6.64 13.65 -9.41
N GLY A 22 -7.21 12.57 -8.91
CA GLY A 22 -7.99 12.57 -7.67
C GLY A 22 -7.15 12.48 -6.39
N CYS A 23 -5.84 12.28 -6.50
CA CYS A 23 -4.94 12.00 -5.37
C CYS A 23 -5.46 10.85 -4.48
N ILE A 24 -6.07 9.83 -5.08
CA ILE A 24 -6.67 8.68 -4.40
C ILE A 24 -6.17 7.41 -5.07
N LEU A 25 -5.69 6.45 -4.28
CA LEU A 25 -5.24 5.16 -4.78
C LEU A 25 -6.30 4.09 -4.48
N PHE A 26 -6.76 3.40 -5.52
CA PHE A 26 -7.65 2.25 -5.38
C PHE A 26 -6.85 0.95 -5.38
N PHE A 27 -7.17 0.08 -4.44
CA PHE A 27 -6.57 -1.25 -4.36
C PHE A 27 -7.66 -2.31 -4.43
N PRO A 28 -7.52 -3.36 -5.25
CA PRO A 28 -8.38 -4.52 -5.13
C PRO A 28 -8.25 -5.10 -3.72
N PHE A 29 -9.38 -5.35 -3.06
CA PHE A 29 -9.40 -5.84 -1.68
C PHE A 29 -8.51 -7.07 -1.47
N MET A 30 -8.62 -8.06 -2.38
CA MET A 30 -7.83 -9.31 -2.36
C MET A 30 -6.30 -9.09 -2.50
N SER A 31 -5.86 -7.88 -2.89
CA SER A 31 -4.44 -7.54 -2.99
C SER A 31 -3.89 -6.91 -1.71
N VAL A 32 -4.75 -6.40 -0.84
CA VAL A 32 -4.36 -5.62 0.35
C VAL A 32 -4.86 -6.23 1.67
N ASP A 33 -5.75 -7.22 1.62
CA ASP A 33 -6.29 -7.94 2.78
C ASP A 33 -5.20 -8.58 3.66
N ALA A 34 -4.12 -9.04 3.04
CA ALA A 34 -2.99 -9.65 3.73
C ALA A 34 -2.04 -8.61 4.38
N PHE A 35 -2.27 -7.32 4.16
CA PHE A 35 -1.39 -6.22 4.57
C PHE A 35 -2.01 -5.31 5.62
N PHE A 36 -3.33 -5.10 5.55
CA PHE A 36 -4.04 -4.20 6.44
C PHE A 36 -5.24 -4.90 7.07
N GLU A 37 -5.44 -4.66 8.36
CA GLU A 37 -6.69 -5.03 9.03
C GLU A 37 -7.78 -4.03 8.64
N CYS A 38 -8.54 -4.36 7.59
CA CYS A 38 -9.67 -3.56 7.14
C CYS A 38 -10.95 -3.95 7.90
N GLN A 39 -11.68 -2.95 8.39
CA GLN A 39 -13.06 -3.11 8.85
C GLN A 39 -13.98 -2.33 7.92
N GLU A 40 -15.03 -2.98 7.43
CA GLU A 40 -15.98 -2.35 6.52
C GLU A 40 -16.61 -1.10 7.16
N GLY A 41 -16.65 0.00 6.41
CA GLY A 41 -17.19 1.28 6.89
C GLY A 41 -16.24 2.10 7.79
N HIS A 42 -15.04 1.60 8.08
CA HIS A 42 -14.06 2.29 8.91
C HIS A 42 -12.85 2.75 8.11
N LEU A 43 -12.43 3.99 8.36
CA LEU A 43 -11.18 4.54 7.86
C LEU A 43 -10.09 4.39 8.92
N PHE A 44 -8.86 4.17 8.46
CA PHE A 44 -7.67 4.15 9.30
C PHE A 44 -6.54 4.95 8.63
N PHE A 45 -5.62 5.44 9.45
CA PHE A 45 -4.47 6.20 8.97
C PHE A 45 -3.27 5.26 8.77
N ILE A 46 -2.47 5.55 7.75
CA ILE A 46 -1.25 4.81 7.42
C ILE A 46 -0.15 5.82 7.16
N ASP A 47 0.98 5.66 7.84
CA ASP A 47 2.21 6.35 7.47
C ASP A 47 2.88 5.62 6.30
N VAL A 48 3.03 6.29 5.17
CA VAL A 48 3.68 5.74 3.98
C VAL A 48 5.09 6.32 3.92
N ILE A 49 6.10 5.45 4.00
CA ILE A 49 7.50 5.84 3.88
C ILE A 49 7.99 5.46 2.48
N ASP A 50 8.58 6.43 1.77
CA ASP A 50 9.16 6.19 0.45
C ASP A 50 10.48 5.40 0.52
N GLY A 51 11.03 5.06 -0.65
CA GLY A 51 12.31 4.33 -0.74
C GLY A 51 13.52 5.09 -0.17
N LEU A 52 13.39 6.38 0.12
CA LEU A 52 14.43 7.23 0.70
C LEU A 52 14.24 7.44 2.21
N GLY A 53 13.20 6.86 2.81
CA GLY A 53 12.91 6.98 4.23
C GLY A 53 12.10 8.23 4.59
N LYS A 54 11.55 8.94 3.60
CA LYS A 54 10.72 10.11 3.82
C LYS A 54 9.25 9.69 3.98
N VAL A 55 8.60 10.20 5.03
CA VAL A 55 7.15 10.16 5.21
C VAL A 55 6.50 11.28 4.40
#